data_AF-A7MZQ7-F1
#
_entry.id   AF-A7MZQ7-F1
#
_cell.length_a   1.000
_cell.length_b   1.000
_cell.length_c   1.000
_cell.angle_alpha   90.00
_cell.angle_beta   90.00
_cell.angle_gamma   90.00
#
_symmetry.space_group_name_H-M   'P 1'
#
loop_
_entity.id
_entity.type
_entity.pdbx_description
1 polymer ?
#
loop_
_entity_poly.entity_id
_entity_poly.type
_entity_poly.pdbx_seq_one_letter_code
_entity_poly.pdbx_strand_id
1 'polypeptide(L)'
;MESSTISVEKHNVAPYLSVLLGAKSTKEESCSVHEVILQLLQEESSDEMKVGSTIKDEVGELGTVKITSYTISKEPSWAKGLEIKDLEHHVFVSFNVRDHLAFYFSEKGKKDTIREFFGKKRLPNLFPIPISKLNGNFINEDEIKMLWLSGIHGRDNFKADSKVLGGKSVADTLDPEGSPQLA
;
A
#
# COMPACT_ATOMS: atom_id res chain seq x y z
N MET A 1 10.07 6.41 31.43
CA MET A 1 8.90 6.32 30.53
C MET A 1 9.21 5.22 29.54
N GLU A 2 8.63 4.04 29.75
CA GLU A 2 8.86 2.88 28.89
C GLU A 2 8.23 3.16 27.51
N SER A 3 9.04 3.03 26.46
CA SER A 3 8.57 3.06 25.09
C SER A 3 7.80 1.77 24.85
N SER A 4 6.50 1.79 25.11
CA SER A 4 5.58 0.71 24.77
C SER A 4 5.55 0.56 23.25
N THR A 5 6.46 -0.28 22.74
CA THR A 5 6.52 -0.65 21.34
C THR A 5 5.34 -1.58 21.10
N ILE A 6 4.26 -1.05 20.54
CA ILE A 6 3.05 -1.83 20.25
C ILE A 6 3.41 -2.82 19.14
N SER A 7 3.50 -4.09 19.49
CA SER A 7 3.61 -5.18 18.52
C SER A 7 2.23 -5.38 17.90
N VAL A 8 2.05 -4.92 16.66
CA VAL A 8 0.80 -5.13 15.92
C VAL A 8 0.84 -6.54 15.34
N GLU A 9 0.03 -7.44 15.88
CA GLU A 9 -0.12 -8.77 15.29
C GLU A 9 -0.74 -8.68 13.90
N LYS A 10 -0.16 -9.38 12.92
CA LYS A 10 -0.52 -9.29 11.48
C LYS A 10 -2.02 -9.43 11.20
N HIS A 11 -2.75 -10.19 12.02
CA HIS A 11 -4.19 -10.42 11.85
C HIS A 11 -5.06 -9.24 12.30
N ASN A 12 -4.50 -8.27 13.04
CA ASN A 12 -5.19 -7.05 13.45
C ASN A 12 -5.14 -5.94 12.38
N VAL A 13 -4.43 -6.18 11.27
CA VAL A 13 -4.41 -5.27 10.12
C VAL A 13 -5.50 -5.69 9.15
N ALA A 14 -6.53 -4.86 8.99
CA ALA A 14 -7.55 -5.07 7.98
C ALA A 14 -6.90 -5.00 6.57
N PRO A 15 -7.01 -6.04 5.73
CA PRO A 15 -6.39 -6.04 4.42
C PRO A 15 -7.17 -5.11 3.49
N TYR A 16 -6.76 -3.84 3.39
CA TYR A 16 -7.12 -3.02 2.26
C TYR A 16 -6.30 -3.47 1.04
N LEU A 17 -6.87 -4.36 0.22
CA LEU A 17 -6.18 -5.06 -0.88
C LEU A 17 -5.92 -4.16 -2.10
N SER A 18 -5.31 -3.00 -1.91
CA SER A 18 -4.83 -2.20 -3.03
C SER A 18 -3.42 -1.68 -2.79
N VAL A 19 -2.61 -1.78 -3.85
CA VAL A 19 -1.19 -1.40 -3.83
C VAL A 19 -1.01 -0.30 -4.88
N LEU A 20 -0.32 0.77 -4.51
CA LEU A 20 0.08 1.82 -5.43
C LEU A 20 1.42 1.48 -6.05
N LEU A 21 1.49 1.45 -7.37
CA LEU A 21 2.71 1.15 -8.12
C LEU A 21 3.29 2.41 -8.75
N GLY A 22 4.60 2.57 -8.64
CA GLY A 22 5.34 3.63 -9.31
C GLY A 22 6.67 3.15 -9.90
N ALA A 23 7.14 3.83 -10.93
CA ALA A 23 8.46 3.64 -11.51
C ALA A 23 9.37 4.80 -11.12
N LYS A 24 10.63 4.47 -10.79
CA LYS A 24 11.68 5.45 -10.52
C LYS A 24 12.22 6.03 -11.81
N SER A 25 12.56 7.31 -11.77
CA SER A 25 13.45 7.91 -12.77
C SER A 25 14.86 7.32 -12.61
N THR A 26 15.50 6.93 -13.72
CA THR A 26 16.84 6.34 -13.75
C THR A 26 17.97 7.32 -13.45
N LYS A 27 17.66 8.61 -13.20
CA LYS A 27 18.64 9.70 -13.18
C LYS A 27 19.12 10.17 -11.80
N GLU A 28 18.56 9.70 -10.68
CA GLU A 28 19.01 10.18 -9.36
C GLU A 28 19.01 9.10 -8.27
N GLU A 29 20.06 9.17 -7.44
CA GLU A 29 20.29 8.32 -6.28
C GLU A 29 19.55 8.84 -5.03
N SER A 30 18.89 7.91 -4.34
CA SER A 30 18.79 7.90 -2.88
C SER A 30 17.88 8.91 -2.15
N CYS A 31 16.92 9.58 -2.78
CA CYS A 31 15.82 10.15 -1.98
C CYS A 31 14.95 9.01 -1.44
N SER A 32 14.90 8.89 -0.11
CA SER A 32 14.26 7.78 0.57
C SER A 32 12.73 7.96 0.50
N VAL A 33 12.16 7.51 -0.63
CA VAL A 33 10.74 7.70 -1.01
C VAL A 33 9.77 7.31 0.11
N HIS A 34 10.12 6.28 0.88
CA HIS A 34 9.32 5.85 2.04
C HIS A 34 9.19 6.97 3.08
N GLU A 35 10.29 7.59 3.47
CA GLU A 35 10.32 8.66 4.46
C GLU A 35 9.61 9.92 3.96
N VAL A 36 9.70 10.23 2.66
CA VAL A 36 8.95 11.34 2.06
C VAL A 36 7.45 11.07 2.09
N ILE A 37 7.02 9.86 1.74
CA ILE A 37 5.60 9.49 1.82
C ILE A 37 5.11 9.51 3.26
N LEU A 38 5.93 9.06 4.21
CA LEU A 38 5.60 9.11 5.64
C LEU A 38 5.39 10.55 6.13
N GLN A 39 6.23 11.49 5.68
CA GLN A 39 6.03 12.92 5.94
C GLN A 39 4.73 13.44 5.31
N LEU A 40 4.43 13.06 4.07
CA LEU A 40 3.16 13.43 3.42
C LEU A 40 1.95 12.88 4.18
N LEU A 41 2.02 11.64 4.70
CA LEU A 41 0.93 11.08 5.51
C LEU A 41 0.70 11.89 6.79
N GLN A 42 1.76 12.35 7.44
CA GLN A 42 1.67 13.21 8.63
C GLN A 42 1.11 14.60 8.31
N GLU A 43 1.56 15.21 7.21
CA GLU A 43 1.10 16.54 6.76
C GLU A 43 -0.38 16.52 6.35
N GLU A 44 -0.85 15.43 5.74
CA GLU A 44 -2.24 15.24 5.32
C GLU A 44 -3.16 14.67 6.42
N SER A 45 -2.63 14.43 7.62
CA SER A 45 -3.44 13.99 8.77
C SER A 45 -4.07 15.20 9.44
N SER A 46 -5.40 15.24 9.53
CA SER A 46 -6.10 16.24 10.34
C SER A 46 -5.99 15.96 11.84
N ASP A 47 -5.71 14.71 12.20
CA ASP A 47 -5.65 14.20 13.56
C ASP A 47 -4.20 13.99 14.03
N GLU A 48 -4.00 13.83 15.34
CA GLU A 48 -2.67 13.59 15.94
C GLU A 48 -2.12 12.23 15.47
N MET A 49 -1.12 12.24 14.59
CA MET A 49 -0.46 11.05 14.06
C MET A 49 0.89 10.80 14.75
N LYS A 50 1.03 9.63 15.40
CA LYS A 50 2.28 9.15 16.00
C LYS A 50 2.89 8.06 15.17
N VAL A 51 4.10 8.30 14.68
CA VAL A 51 4.85 7.37 13.84
C VAL A 51 5.75 6.50 14.70
N GLY A 52 5.71 5.19 14.45
CA GLY A 52 6.59 4.20 15.08
C GLY A 52 7.90 4.00 14.32
N SER A 53 8.70 3.03 14.77
CA SER A 53 9.96 2.68 14.10
C SER A 53 9.73 2.04 12.74
N THR A 54 10.55 2.41 11.76
CA THR A 54 10.60 1.74 10.46
C THR A 54 11.44 0.47 10.55
N ILE A 55 10.81 -0.67 10.27
CA ILE A 55 11.48 -1.96 10.07
C ILE A 55 11.94 -2.05 8.62
N LYS A 56 13.17 -2.52 8.40
CA LYS A 56 13.70 -2.83 7.07
C LYS A 56 13.86 -4.33 6.94
N ASP A 57 13.44 -4.87 5.81
CA ASP A 57 13.52 -6.28 5.48
C ASP A 57 13.93 -6.47 4.00
N GLU A 58 14.39 -7.66 3.65
CA GLU A 58 14.83 -8.02 2.29
C GLU A 58 13.88 -9.06 1.67
N VAL A 59 13.48 -8.85 0.41
CA VAL A 59 12.63 -9.79 -0.33
C VAL A 59 13.53 -10.65 -1.22
N GLY A 60 14.21 -11.61 -0.58
CA GLY A 60 15.29 -12.37 -1.22
C GLY A 60 16.36 -11.43 -1.81
N GLU A 61 16.90 -11.78 -2.99
CA GLU A 61 17.86 -10.92 -3.71
C GLU A 61 17.20 -9.82 -4.56
N LEU A 62 15.87 -9.75 -4.58
CA LEU A 62 15.12 -8.98 -5.58
C LEU A 62 14.86 -7.53 -5.16
N GLY A 63 14.81 -7.24 -3.86
CA GLY A 63 14.43 -5.93 -3.39
C GLY A 63 14.42 -5.76 -1.88
N THR A 64 14.04 -4.55 -1.47
CA THR A 64 13.96 -4.16 -0.05
C THR A 64 12.54 -3.78 0.31
N VAL A 65 12.17 -4.05 1.55
CA VAL A 65 10.88 -3.69 2.14
C VAL A 65 11.12 -2.80 3.35
N LYS A 66 10.30 -1.77 3.47
CA LYS A 66 10.23 -0.93 4.67
C LYS A 66 8.81 -0.94 5.19
N ILE A 67 8.66 -1.16 6.49
CA ILE A 67 7.38 -1.24 7.19
C ILE A 67 7.41 -0.22 8.31
N THR A 68 6.47 0.72 8.32
CA THR A 68 6.32 1.71 9.38
C THR A 68 4.90 1.66 9.91
N SER A 69 4.76 1.36 11.21
CA SER A 69 3.49 1.48 11.91
C SER A 69 3.26 2.93 12.32
N TYR A 70 2.01 3.37 12.34
CA TYR A 70 1.63 4.65 12.92
C TYR A 70 0.26 4.55 13.60
N THR A 71 -0.02 5.47 14.50
CA THR A 71 -1.27 5.55 15.25
C THR A 71 -1.89 6.93 15.05
N ILE A 72 -3.18 6.97 14.73
CA ILE A 72 -3.97 8.20 14.65
C ILE A 72 -4.84 8.29 15.90
N SER A 73 -4.82 9.43 16.58
CA SER A 73 -5.63 9.68 17.76
C SER A 73 -6.73 10.69 17.46
N LYS A 74 -7.99 10.28 17.59
CA LYS A 74 -9.17 11.09 17.25
C LYS A 74 -10.02 11.34 18.49
N GLU A 75 -10.63 12.51 18.57
CA GLU A 75 -11.68 12.76 19.56
C GLU A 75 -13.01 12.21 19.03
N PRO A 76 -13.68 11.30 19.77
CA PRO A 76 -14.97 10.79 19.34
C PRO A 76 -15.99 11.94 19.30
N SER A 77 -16.71 12.07 18.18
CA SER A 77 -17.68 13.15 17.98
C SER A 77 -18.81 13.17 19.03
N TRP A 78 -19.08 12.01 19.64
CA TRP A 78 -20.09 11.81 20.69
C TRP A 78 -19.56 12.05 22.12
N ALA A 79 -18.25 12.19 22.32
CA ALA A 79 -17.60 12.25 23.64
C ALA A 79 -16.96 13.63 23.92
N LYS A 80 -17.62 14.72 23.52
CA LYS A 80 -17.07 16.08 23.68
C LYS A 80 -16.87 16.43 25.16
N GLY A 81 -15.64 16.80 25.53
CA GLY A 81 -15.29 17.22 26.90
C GLY A 81 -14.96 16.08 27.86
N LEU A 82 -14.92 14.83 27.38
CA LEU A 82 -14.37 13.70 28.12
C LEU A 82 -12.93 13.44 27.64
N GLU A 83 -12.04 13.01 28.53
CA GLU A 83 -10.67 12.59 28.17
C GLU A 83 -10.65 11.18 27.53
N ILE A 84 -11.49 10.97 26.53
CA ILE A 84 -11.57 9.71 25.78
C ILE A 84 -11.08 9.98 24.35
N LYS A 85 -10.11 9.19 23.88
CA LYS A 85 -9.62 9.23 22.51
C LYS A 85 -9.84 7.89 21.83
N ASP A 86 -10.26 7.94 20.57
CA ASP A 86 -10.23 6.80 19.66
C ASP A 86 -8.81 6.66 19.09
N LEU A 87 -8.32 5.43 19.00
CA LEU A 87 -6.97 5.11 18.54
C LEU A 87 -7.05 4.15 17.37
N GLU A 88 -6.65 4.63 16.20
CA GLU A 88 -6.56 3.82 14.98
C GLU A 88 -5.10 3.45 14.72
N HIS A 89 -4.82 2.15 14.64
CA HIS A 89 -3.49 1.64 14.32
C HIS A 89 -3.39 1.29 12.84
N HIS A 90 -2.34 1.80 12.19
CA HIS A 90 -2.11 1.64 10.78
C HIS A 90 -0.67 1.21 10.48
N VAL A 91 -0.48 0.70 9.27
CA VAL A 91 0.82 0.33 8.72
C VAL A 91 0.95 0.87 7.30
N PHE A 92 2.13 1.43 7.02
CA PHE A 92 2.59 1.82 5.71
C PHE A 92 3.76 0.92 5.32
N VAL A 93 3.66 0.28 4.15
CA VAL A 93 4.71 -0.59 3.61
C VAL A 93 5.15 -0.07 2.26
N SER A 94 6.46 0.04 2.04
CA SER A 94 7.03 0.27 0.71
C SER A 94 7.92 -0.88 0.30
N PHE A 95 7.70 -1.38 -0.91
CA PHE A 95 8.53 -2.35 -1.60
C PHE A 95 9.36 -1.61 -2.63
N ASN A 96 10.63 -1.95 -2.73
CA ASN A 96 11.54 -1.42 -3.72
C ASN A 96 12.22 -2.58 -4.45
N VAL A 97 11.87 -2.77 -5.72
CA VAL A 97 12.37 -3.84 -6.58
C VAL A 97 12.92 -3.20 -7.85
N ARG A 98 14.25 -3.14 -7.97
CA ARG A 98 14.95 -2.47 -9.09
C ARG A 98 14.46 -1.02 -9.26
N ASP A 99 13.88 -0.72 -10.43
CA ASP A 99 13.35 0.60 -10.80
C ASP A 99 11.87 0.77 -10.45
N HIS A 100 11.26 -0.17 -9.74
CA HIS A 100 9.85 -0.15 -9.38
C HIS A 100 9.68 -0.04 -7.86
N LEU A 101 8.66 0.71 -7.47
CA LEU A 101 8.22 0.87 -6.10
C LEU A 101 6.75 0.45 -5.99
N ALA A 102 6.43 -0.22 -4.90
CA ALA A 102 5.05 -0.55 -4.55
C ALA A 102 4.76 -0.03 -3.14
N PHE A 103 3.57 0.49 -2.91
CA PHE A 103 3.17 1.06 -1.62
C PHE A 103 1.84 0.47 -1.18
N TYR A 104 1.81 0.03 0.06
CA TYR A 104 0.61 -0.43 0.74
C TYR A 104 0.31 0.49 1.92
N PHE A 105 -0.96 0.88 2.03
CA PHE A 105 -1.48 1.70 3.12
C PHE A 105 -2.67 0.95 3.71
N SER A 106 -2.65 0.70 5.02
CA SER A 106 -3.83 0.15 5.70
C SER A 106 -4.95 1.18 5.87
N GLU A 107 -4.61 2.48 5.85
CA GLU A 107 -5.57 3.57 5.97
C GLU A 107 -6.27 3.82 4.62
N LYS A 108 -7.60 3.88 4.65
CA LYS A 108 -8.44 4.06 3.45
C LYS A 108 -8.17 5.43 2.80
N GLY A 109 -8.11 5.47 1.48
CA GLY A 109 -7.98 6.71 0.70
C GLY A 109 -6.56 7.27 0.59
N LYS A 110 -5.64 6.92 1.50
CA LYS A 110 -4.25 7.42 1.45
C LYS A 110 -3.50 7.02 0.19
N LYS A 111 -3.86 5.89 -0.42
CA LYS A 111 -3.35 5.48 -1.72
C LYS A 111 -3.56 6.57 -2.78
N ASP A 112 -4.78 7.08 -2.88
CA ASP A 112 -5.15 8.04 -3.93
C ASP A 112 -4.56 9.43 -3.63
N THR A 113 -4.57 9.84 -2.35
CA THR A 113 -3.88 11.05 -1.89
C THR A 113 -2.40 11.02 -2.27
N ILE A 114 -1.67 9.95 -1.95
CA ILE A 114 -0.23 9.85 -2.24
C ILE A 114 0.03 9.76 -3.75
N ARG A 115 -0.85 9.11 -4.51
CA ARG A 115 -0.76 9.04 -5.98
C ARG A 115 -0.76 10.43 -6.61
N GLU A 116 -1.48 11.40 -6.05
CA GLU A 116 -1.48 12.76 -6.56
C GLU A 116 -0.12 13.45 -6.49
N PHE A 117 0.81 12.99 -5.64
CA PHE A 117 2.15 13.58 -5.53
C PHE A 117 3.14 13.02 -6.55
N PHE A 118 2.81 11.95 -7.26
CA PHE A 118 3.71 11.32 -8.24
C PHE A 118 4.05 12.29 -9.38
N GLY A 119 5.35 12.45 -9.66
CA GLY A 119 5.88 13.37 -10.67
C GLY A 119 5.79 14.86 -10.28
N LYS A 120 5.34 15.17 -9.06
CA LYS A 120 5.28 16.55 -8.53
C LYS A 120 6.47 16.86 -7.64
N LYS A 121 6.59 18.11 -7.18
CA LYS A 121 7.73 18.64 -6.38
C LYS A 121 8.17 17.75 -5.21
N ARG A 122 7.24 17.05 -4.54
CA ARG A 122 7.54 16.19 -3.38
C ARG A 122 8.00 14.78 -3.78
N LEU A 123 7.47 14.23 -4.87
CA LEU A 123 7.87 12.92 -5.42
C LEU A 123 8.22 13.05 -6.92
N PRO A 124 9.23 13.89 -7.28
CA PRO A 124 9.47 14.26 -8.68
C PRO A 124 10.00 13.11 -9.52
N ASN A 125 10.62 12.12 -8.87
CA ASN A 125 11.27 10.98 -9.50
C ASN A 125 10.42 9.70 -9.46
N LEU A 126 9.14 9.81 -9.09
CA LEU A 126 8.23 8.68 -8.97
C LEU A 126 7.04 8.90 -9.88
N PHE A 127 6.87 8.02 -10.86
CA PHE A 127 5.83 8.16 -11.88
C PHE A 127 4.84 6.99 -11.83
N PRO A 128 3.55 7.24 -12.12
CA PRO A 128 2.59 6.15 -12.21
C PRO A 128 2.97 5.22 -13.36
N ILE A 129 2.81 3.91 -13.15
CA ILE A 129 3.03 2.93 -14.22
C ILE A 129 1.86 3.03 -15.22
N PRO A 130 2.11 3.24 -16.52
CA PRO A 130 1.06 3.25 -17.53
C PRO A 130 0.30 1.92 -17.54
N ILE A 131 -1.04 1.98 -17.59
CA ILE A 131 -1.90 0.79 -17.65
C ILE A 131 -1.57 -0.09 -18.87
N SER A 132 -1.19 0.52 -20.01
CA SER A 132 -0.74 -0.22 -21.19
C SER A 132 0.50 -1.07 -20.92
N LYS A 133 1.44 -0.58 -20.10
CA LYS A 133 2.64 -1.33 -19.69
C LYS A 133 2.30 -2.44 -18.70
N LEU A 134 1.35 -2.22 -17.80
CA LEU A 134 0.83 -3.28 -16.92
C LEU A 134 0.15 -4.37 -17.74
N ASN A 135 -0.80 -4.01 -18.60
CA ASN A 135 -1.54 -4.95 -19.43
C ASN A 135 -0.64 -5.70 -20.40
N GLY A 136 0.33 -5.04 -21.04
CA GLY A 136 1.29 -5.68 -21.94
C GLY A 136 2.20 -6.72 -21.27
N ASN A 137 2.38 -6.65 -19.94
CA ASN A 137 3.08 -7.71 -19.20
C ASN A 137 2.21 -8.96 -18.96
N PHE A 138 0.88 -8.86 -19.08
CA PHE A 138 -0.07 -9.96 -18.87
C PHE A 138 -0.75 -10.44 -20.15
N ILE A 139 -0.84 -9.60 -21.18
CA ILE A 139 -1.51 -9.87 -22.44
C ILE A 139 -0.58 -9.33 -23.54
N ASN A 140 0.06 -10.23 -24.28
CA ASN A 140 0.75 -9.91 -25.53
C ASN A 140 0.01 -10.56 -26.70
N GLU A 141 0.22 -10.08 -27.93
CA GLU A 141 -0.51 -10.52 -29.14
C GLU A 141 -0.54 -12.06 -29.32
N ASP A 142 0.48 -12.76 -28.82
CA ASP A 142 0.61 -14.22 -28.90
C ASP A 142 0.42 -14.98 -27.56
N GLU A 143 0.46 -14.31 -26.40
CA GLU A 143 0.48 -14.98 -25.09
C GLU A 143 -0.26 -14.22 -23.98
N ILE A 144 -1.14 -14.91 -23.25
CA ILE A 144 -1.70 -14.44 -22.00
C ILE A 144 -0.87 -15.01 -20.84
N LYS A 145 -0.17 -14.16 -20.12
CA LYS A 145 0.56 -14.51 -18.90
C LYS A 145 -0.39 -14.42 -17.72
N MET A 146 -0.64 -15.55 -17.06
CA MET A 146 -1.46 -15.61 -15.85
C MET A 146 -0.59 -15.78 -14.60
N LEU A 147 -0.85 -14.96 -13.58
CA LEU A 147 -0.22 -15.12 -12.27
C LEU A 147 -0.99 -16.15 -11.47
N TRP A 148 -0.26 -17.16 -11.00
CA TRP A 148 -0.75 -18.09 -10.00
C TRP A 148 -0.38 -17.57 -8.61
N LEU A 149 -1.37 -17.07 -7.88
CA LEU A 149 -1.17 -16.64 -6.51
C LEU A 149 -1.34 -17.86 -5.58
N SER A 150 -0.21 -18.43 -5.16
CA SER A 150 -0.19 -19.51 -4.16
C SER A 150 -0.17 -18.92 -2.74
N GLY A 151 -0.99 -19.46 -1.82
CA GLY A 151 -0.87 -19.19 -0.39
C GLY A 151 -1.61 -17.97 0.17
N ILE A 152 -2.57 -17.38 -0.56
CA ILE A 152 -3.41 -16.26 -0.05
C ILE A 152 -4.57 -16.71 0.87
N HIS A 153 -4.70 -18.01 1.15
CA HIS A 153 -5.66 -18.51 2.14
C HIS A 153 -4.95 -18.81 3.47
N GLY A 154 -5.46 -18.26 4.57
CA GLY A 154 -5.31 -18.93 5.86
C GLY A 154 -5.90 -20.33 5.71
N ARG A 155 -5.23 -21.35 6.29
CA ARG A 155 -5.62 -22.76 6.16
C ARG A 155 -7.09 -22.96 6.55
N ASP A 156 -7.98 -22.99 5.57
CA ASP A 156 -9.37 -23.41 5.74
C ASP A 156 -9.67 -24.45 4.66
N ASN A 157 -10.18 -25.60 5.11
CA ASN A 157 -10.36 -26.84 4.34
C ASN A 157 -11.49 -26.79 3.30
N PHE A 158 -11.85 -25.63 2.77
CA PHE A 158 -12.95 -25.52 1.82
C PHE A 158 -12.65 -24.52 0.69
N LYS A 159 -12.42 -25.11 -0.49
CA LYS A 159 -12.29 -24.53 -1.85
C LYS A 159 -10.86 -24.23 -2.31
N ALA A 160 -10.61 -24.63 -3.55
CA ALA A 160 -9.32 -24.74 -4.22
C ALA A 160 -8.42 -23.49 -4.07
N ASP A 161 -7.13 -23.77 -3.77
CA ASP A 161 -6.04 -22.87 -3.41
C ASP A 161 -5.51 -21.94 -4.52
N SER A 162 -6.33 -21.58 -5.50
CA SER A 162 -5.83 -20.88 -6.67
C SER A 162 -6.86 -19.91 -7.24
N LYS A 163 -6.62 -18.61 -7.02
CA LYS A 163 -7.23 -17.55 -7.81
C LYS A 163 -6.31 -17.25 -8.99
N VAL A 164 -6.83 -17.42 -10.19
CA VAL A 164 -6.15 -17.12 -11.46
C VAL A 164 -6.52 -15.70 -11.86
N LEU A 165 -5.52 -14.84 -12.08
CA LEU A 165 -5.73 -13.49 -12.61
C LEU A 165 -5.34 -13.46 -14.10
N GLY A 166 -6.30 -13.16 -14.97
CA GLY A 166 -6.09 -13.06 -16.42
C GLY A 166 -7.17 -12.24 -17.14
N GLY A 167 -6.80 -11.67 -18.29
CA GLY A 167 -7.73 -10.98 -19.21
C GLY A 167 -8.21 -9.60 -18.75
N LYS A 168 -9.22 -9.04 -19.45
CA LYS A 168 -9.80 -7.69 -19.22
C LYS A 168 -10.15 -7.36 -17.76
N SER A 169 -10.29 -8.37 -16.90
CA SER A 169 -10.60 -8.25 -15.47
C SER A 169 -9.39 -7.99 -14.56
N VAL A 170 -8.16 -7.97 -15.07
CA VAL A 170 -6.95 -7.61 -14.28
C VAL A 170 -7.01 -6.15 -13.82
N ALA A 171 -7.49 -5.25 -14.67
CA ALA A 171 -7.69 -3.85 -14.30
C ALA A 171 -8.76 -3.72 -13.20
N ASP A 172 -9.87 -4.45 -13.34
CA ASP A 172 -10.98 -4.45 -12.37
C ASP A 172 -10.61 -5.12 -11.03
N THR A 173 -9.67 -6.06 -11.03
CA THR A 173 -9.20 -6.71 -9.78
C THR A 173 -8.17 -5.85 -9.04
N LEU A 174 -7.55 -4.89 -9.72
CA LEU A 174 -6.60 -3.92 -9.16
C LEU A 174 -7.25 -2.58 -8.82
N ASP A 175 -8.50 -2.36 -9.25
CA ASP A 175 -9.29 -1.15 -9.01
C ASP A 175 -10.46 -1.44 -8.05
N PRO A 176 -10.42 -0.99 -6.78
CA PRO A 176 -11.45 -1.34 -5.80
C PRO A 176 -12.76 -0.56 -5.95
N GLU A 177 -12.88 0.38 -6.90
CA GLU A 177 -14.06 1.26 -7.06
C GLU A 177 -14.95 0.91 -8.28
N GLY A 178 -14.73 -0.24 -8.91
CA GLY A 178 -15.58 -0.75 -10.00
C GLY A 178 -16.88 -1.37 -9.48
N SER A 179 -17.89 -0.55 -9.19
CA SER A 179 -19.25 -1.04 -8.96
C SER A 179 -19.77 -1.75 -10.23
N PRO A 180 -20.20 -3.02 -10.18
CA PRO A 180 -20.84 -3.65 -11.32
C PRO A 180 -22.23 -3.03 -11.49
N GLN A 181 -22.40 -2.17 -12.51
CA GLN A 181 -23.74 -1.85 -13.01
C GLN A 181 -24.30 -3.11 -13.68
N LEU A 182 -25.25 -3.73 -12.99
CA LEU A 182 -26.11 -4.77 -13.56
C LEU A 182 -26.91 -4.19 -14.73
N ALA A 183 -26.95 -4.97 -15.82
CA ALA A 183 -27.83 -4.76 -16.95
C ALA A 183 -29.31 -4.84 -16.56
#